data_AF-A0AAD5PXZ1-F1
#
_entry.id   AF-A0AAD5PXZ1-F1
#
_cell.length_a   1.000
_cell.length_b   1.000
_cell.length_c   1.000
_cell.angle_alpha   90.00
_cell.angle_beta   90.00
_cell.angle_gamma   90.00
#
_symmetry.space_group_name_H-M   'P 1'
#
loop_
_entity.id
_entity.type
_entity.pdbx_description
1 polymer ?
#
loop_
_entity_poly.entity_id
_entity_poly.type
_entity_poly.pdbx_seq_one_letter_code
_entity_poly.pdbx_strand_id
1 'polypeptide(L)'
;MTGRSFNNSAAWQDLLSSSGSRITNLKEKANLLIDSILERRNANQSTKNEIKSSIEKALKPTSRNPFNSTVTKDEVNRALTKLKSKAVGPDNIHNRMLANLSPDNRDYMRHLFDLLLRHGFTPQAWKEATIIPILKPNKQPNDPLLYRPISLTSCLSKIMERILNNRINWHLETRNLLQPTQAGFRPNRSTIDHIISLENDVMTGFSNKLPTYAAFLDIAKAFDRTSTDGVLFKLGNLGINGNILKWINSVLTRNL
;
A
#
# COMPACT_ATOMS: atom_id res chain seq x y z
N MET A 1 -25.44 21.23 -9.20
CA MET A 1 -25.01 20.73 -10.51
C MET A 1 -24.07 21.74 -11.14
N THR A 2 -22.77 21.47 -11.11
CA THR A 2 -21.75 22.13 -11.95
C THR A 2 -20.70 21.06 -12.23
N GLY A 3 -20.87 20.35 -13.33
CA GLY A 3 -19.92 19.34 -13.78
C GLY A 3 -18.64 20.03 -14.24
N ARG A 4 -17.52 19.76 -13.56
CA ARG A 4 -16.20 20.02 -14.15
C ARG A 4 -16.04 19.05 -15.32
N SER A 5 -16.14 19.56 -16.54
CA SER A 5 -15.66 18.82 -17.70
C SER A 5 -14.16 18.63 -17.56
N PHE A 6 -13.71 17.38 -17.52
CA PHE A 6 -12.30 17.06 -17.70
C PHE A 6 -12.01 17.24 -19.19
N ASN A 7 -11.39 18.36 -19.55
CA ASN A 7 -10.95 18.62 -20.91
C ASN A 7 -9.79 17.65 -21.21
N ASN A 8 -10.10 16.55 -21.91
CA ASN A 8 -9.25 15.36 -22.01
C ASN A 8 -8.24 15.43 -23.18
N SER A 9 -7.95 16.63 -23.72
CA SER A 9 -7.07 16.80 -24.88
C SER A 9 -5.57 16.73 -24.54
N ALA A 10 -5.20 16.86 -23.26
CA ALA A 10 -3.80 16.79 -22.82
C ALA A 10 -3.37 15.39 -22.30
N ALA A 11 -4.31 14.45 -22.15
CA ALA A 11 -4.06 13.16 -21.50
C ALA A 11 -3.34 12.12 -22.38
N TRP A 12 -3.11 12.42 -23.66
CA TRP A 12 -2.64 11.44 -24.65
C TRP A 12 -1.50 11.93 -25.54
N GLN A 13 -0.69 12.89 -25.08
CA GLN A 13 0.51 13.32 -25.81
C GLN A 13 1.53 12.19 -25.96
N ASP A 14 2.45 12.33 -26.92
CA ASP A 14 3.43 11.29 -27.24
C ASP A 14 4.48 11.12 -26.15
N LEU A 15 4.80 9.86 -25.83
CA LEU A 15 5.87 9.54 -24.89
C LEU A 15 7.18 9.39 -25.66
N LEU A 16 8.30 9.72 -25.02
CA LEU A 16 9.62 9.48 -25.60
C LEU A 16 10.16 8.14 -25.08
N SER A 17 10.68 7.31 -26.00
CA SER A 17 11.45 6.11 -25.65
C SER A 17 12.80 6.48 -25.03
N SER A 18 13.50 5.50 -24.47
CA SER A 18 14.90 5.64 -24.02
C SER A 18 15.87 6.05 -25.13
N SER A 19 15.51 5.81 -26.40
CA SER A 19 16.23 6.23 -27.60
C SER A 19 15.81 7.59 -28.16
N GLY A 20 14.85 8.29 -27.53
CA GLY A 20 14.35 9.60 -27.97
C GLY A 20 13.28 9.55 -29.07
N SER A 21 12.84 8.36 -29.48
CA SER A 21 11.77 8.20 -30.47
C SER A 21 10.40 8.48 -29.87
N ARG A 22 9.52 9.15 -30.62
CA ARG A 22 8.13 9.40 -30.20
C ARG A 22 7.31 8.12 -30.34
N ILE A 23 6.69 7.71 -29.23
CA ILE A 23 5.74 6.62 -29.18
C ILE A 23 4.35 7.24 -29.21
N THR A 24 3.59 6.92 -30.24
CA THR A 24 2.23 7.40 -30.48
C THR A 24 1.18 6.35 -30.11
N ASN A 25 1.53 5.07 -30.19
CA ASN A 25 0.62 3.93 -29.95
C ASN A 25 0.34 3.71 -28.45
N LEU A 26 -0.95 3.58 -28.09
CA LEU A 26 -1.42 3.36 -26.73
C LEU A 26 -0.85 2.09 -26.06
N LYS A 27 -0.73 0.99 -26.82
CA LYS A 27 -0.19 -0.28 -26.29
C LYS A 27 1.29 -0.16 -25.98
N GLU A 28 2.05 0.50 -26.86
CA GLU A 28 3.49 0.75 -26.67
C GLU A 28 3.73 1.75 -25.53
N LYS A 29 2.90 2.79 -25.41
CA LYS A 29 2.93 3.71 -24.25
C LYS A 29 2.70 2.96 -22.94
N ALA A 30 1.72 2.06 -22.90
CA ALA A 30 1.42 1.25 -21.72
C ALA A 30 2.58 0.30 -21.36
N ASN A 31 3.14 -0.41 -22.34
CA ASN A 31 4.27 -1.30 -22.14
C ASN A 31 5.50 -0.54 -21.63
N LEU A 32 5.85 0.60 -22.24
CA LEU A 32 7.01 1.39 -21.80
C LEU A 32 6.86 1.89 -20.36
N LEU A 33 5.64 2.29 -19.96
CA LEU A 33 5.36 2.65 -18.58
C LEU A 33 5.54 1.44 -17.64
N ILE A 34 5.02 0.27 -18.02
CA ILE A 34 5.13 -0.97 -17.24
C ILE A 34 6.60 -1.40 -17.11
N ASP A 35 7.36 -1.45 -18.20
CA ASP A 35 8.76 -1.88 -18.22
C ASP A 35 9.62 -0.97 -17.34
N SER A 36 9.41 0.35 -17.44
CA SER A 36 10.10 1.32 -16.60
C SER A 36 9.80 1.16 -15.10
N ILE A 37 8.65 0.58 -14.74
CA ILE A 37 8.25 0.27 -13.36
C ILE A 37 8.87 -1.04 -12.90
N LEU A 38 8.92 -2.07 -13.76
CA LEU A 38 9.46 -3.38 -13.45
C LEU A 38 10.98 -3.35 -13.27
N GLU A 39 11.72 -2.68 -14.16
CA GLU A 39 13.19 -2.56 -14.06
C GLU A 39 13.64 -1.92 -12.74
N ARG A 40 12.87 -0.99 -12.19
CA ARG A 40 13.17 -0.32 -10.90
C ARG A 40 13.11 -1.26 -9.71
N ARG A 41 12.33 -2.34 -9.80
CA ARG A 41 12.04 -3.24 -8.68
C ARG A 41 13.14 -4.29 -8.45
N ASN A 42 13.90 -4.64 -9.49
CA ASN A 42 14.83 -5.77 -9.49
C ASN A 42 16.26 -5.44 -9.03
N ALA A 43 16.58 -4.19 -8.71
CA ALA A 43 17.97 -3.72 -8.54
C ALA A 43 18.68 -4.07 -7.21
N ASN A 44 18.04 -4.74 -6.24
CA ASN A 44 18.65 -4.96 -4.93
C ASN A 44 18.53 -6.41 -4.47
N GLN A 45 19.62 -7.17 -4.58
CA GLN A 45 19.65 -8.51 -4.02
C GLN A 45 21.02 -8.92 -3.47
N SER A 46 21.31 -8.45 -2.25
CA SER A 46 22.36 -9.02 -1.41
C SER A 46 21.93 -8.90 0.05
N THR A 47 21.65 -10.06 0.67
CA THR A 47 21.62 -10.43 2.11
C THR A 47 20.55 -11.54 2.27
N LYS A 48 20.87 -12.79 1.91
CA LYS A 48 19.83 -13.79 1.59
C LYS A 48 19.59 -14.90 2.62
N ASN A 49 20.53 -15.29 3.48
CA ASN A 49 20.38 -16.56 4.20
C ASN A 49 19.73 -16.42 5.59
N GLU A 50 20.22 -15.52 6.44
CA GLU A 50 19.66 -15.31 7.79
C GLU A 50 18.25 -14.70 7.76
N ILE A 51 18.03 -13.77 6.82
CA ILE A 51 16.74 -13.14 6.58
C ILE A 51 15.69 -14.18 6.18
N LYS A 52 16.03 -15.08 5.24
CA LYS A 52 15.13 -16.14 4.79
C LYS A 52 14.76 -17.09 5.92
N SER A 53 15.74 -17.56 6.69
CA SER A 53 15.48 -18.47 7.83
C SER A 53 14.53 -17.83 8.86
N SER A 54 14.73 -16.55 9.16
CA SER A 54 13.88 -15.79 10.08
C SER A 54 12.45 -15.63 9.55
N ILE A 55 12.30 -15.35 8.26
CA ILE A 55 10.98 -15.26 7.59
C ILE A 55 10.28 -16.63 7.62
N GLU A 56 10.96 -17.71 7.26
CA GLU A 56 10.39 -19.07 7.28
C GLU A 56 9.89 -19.45 8.67
N LYS A 57 10.64 -19.10 9.73
CA LYS A 57 10.21 -19.28 11.11
C LYS A 57 8.96 -18.45 11.43
N ALA A 58 8.92 -17.18 11.04
CA ALA A 58 7.78 -16.30 11.28
C ALA A 58 6.53 -16.70 10.49
N LEU A 59 6.69 -17.35 9.33
CA LEU A 59 5.57 -17.88 8.55
C LEU A 59 4.94 -19.13 9.19
N LYS A 60 5.65 -19.84 10.08
CA LYS A 60 5.07 -21.01 10.76
C LYS A 60 3.91 -20.59 11.68
N PRO A 61 2.84 -21.40 11.77
CA PRO A 61 1.79 -21.16 12.75
C PRO A 61 2.40 -21.10 14.15
N THR A 62 2.10 -20.04 14.89
CA THR A 62 2.54 -19.86 16.28
C THR A 62 1.29 -19.80 17.17
N SER A 63 1.46 -19.97 18.48
CA SER A 63 0.41 -19.90 19.51
C SER A 63 -0.58 -18.74 19.30
N ARG A 64 -1.83 -18.92 19.77
CA ARG A 64 -3.01 -18.02 19.58
C ARG A 64 -2.65 -16.53 19.66
N ASN A 65 -2.31 -15.93 18.51
CA ASN A 65 -2.13 -14.50 18.38
C ASN A 65 -3.46 -13.87 17.91
N PRO A 66 -3.93 -12.77 18.53
CA PRO A 66 -5.24 -12.17 18.21
C PRO A 66 -5.42 -11.80 16.72
N PHE A 67 -4.34 -11.41 16.04
CA PHE A 67 -4.40 -11.06 14.61
C PHE A 67 -4.62 -12.27 13.67
N ASN A 68 -4.38 -13.50 14.14
CA ASN A 68 -4.69 -14.74 13.42
C ASN A 68 -6.06 -15.34 13.79
N SER A 69 -6.85 -14.64 14.60
CA SER A 69 -8.21 -15.08 14.96
C SER A 69 -9.15 -15.10 13.74
N THR A 70 -10.32 -15.72 13.88
CA THR A 70 -11.31 -15.76 12.80
C THR A 70 -11.81 -14.36 12.45
N VAL A 71 -12.16 -14.13 11.18
CA VAL A 71 -12.74 -12.84 10.76
C VAL A 71 -14.15 -12.67 11.33
N THR A 72 -14.40 -11.53 11.98
CA THR A 72 -15.69 -11.24 12.62
C THR A 72 -16.64 -10.45 11.71
N LYS A 73 -17.96 -10.54 11.98
CA LYS A 73 -18.97 -9.76 11.25
C LYS A 73 -18.73 -8.25 11.41
N ASP A 74 -18.33 -7.81 12.59
CA ASP A 74 -18.09 -6.40 12.88
C ASP A 74 -16.89 -5.85 12.12
N GLU A 75 -15.83 -6.63 11.93
CA GLU A 75 -14.69 -6.23 11.11
C GLU A 75 -15.09 -5.99 9.66
N VAL A 76 -15.91 -6.87 9.08
CA VAL A 76 -16.45 -6.72 7.73
C VAL A 76 -17.32 -5.48 7.63
N ASN A 77 -18.26 -5.30 8.56
CA ASN A 77 -19.15 -4.14 8.57
C ASN A 77 -18.38 -2.82 8.73
N ARG A 78 -17.41 -2.75 9.66
CA ARG A 78 -16.54 -1.58 9.82
C ARG A 78 -15.73 -1.30 8.57
N ALA A 79 -15.19 -2.33 7.92
CA ALA A 79 -14.42 -2.16 6.69
C ALA A 79 -15.29 -1.61 5.54
N LEU A 80 -16.54 -2.09 5.40
CA LEU A 80 -17.49 -1.64 4.38
C LEU A 80 -17.84 -0.16 4.51
N THR A 81 -18.01 0.37 5.73
CA THR A 81 -18.34 1.80 5.94
C THR A 81 -17.24 2.77 5.47
N LYS A 82 -16.01 2.29 5.29
CA LYS A 82 -14.87 3.11 4.87
C LYS A 82 -14.63 3.09 3.36
N LEU A 83 -15.48 2.40 2.58
CA LEU A 83 -15.37 2.35 1.13
C LEU A 83 -15.97 3.61 0.49
N LYS A 84 -15.12 4.59 0.16
CA LYS A 84 -15.54 5.89 -0.43
C LYS A 84 -15.32 6.00 -1.94
N SER A 85 -14.49 5.12 -2.54
CA SER A 85 -14.09 5.25 -3.95
C SER A 85 -15.13 4.68 -4.91
N LYS A 86 -15.27 5.30 -6.09
CA LYS A 86 -16.11 4.79 -7.19
C LYS A 86 -15.33 3.89 -8.17
N ALA A 87 -14.01 3.95 -8.14
CA ALA A 87 -13.15 3.23 -9.08
C ALA A 87 -13.14 1.72 -8.78
N VAL A 88 -13.18 0.90 -9.83
CA VAL A 88 -13.21 -0.57 -9.77
C VAL A 88 -11.89 -1.17 -10.19
N GLY A 89 -11.59 -2.37 -9.69
CA GLY A 89 -10.49 -3.18 -10.21
C GLY A 89 -10.90 -3.96 -11.47
N PRO A 90 -10.03 -4.85 -11.95
CA PRO A 90 -10.29 -5.71 -13.11
C PRO A 90 -11.53 -6.62 -12.97
N ASP A 91 -11.95 -6.91 -11.74
CA ASP A 91 -13.12 -7.72 -11.41
C ASP A 91 -14.47 -7.01 -11.64
N ASN A 92 -14.46 -5.71 -11.96
CA ASN A 92 -15.65 -4.86 -12.15
C ASN A 92 -16.60 -4.84 -10.95
N ILE A 93 -16.13 -5.21 -9.75
CA ILE A 93 -16.94 -5.17 -8.52
C ILE A 93 -16.86 -3.76 -7.93
N HIS A 94 -18.00 -3.06 -7.88
CA HIS A 94 -18.08 -1.74 -7.27
C HIS A 94 -18.22 -1.82 -5.75
N ASN A 95 -17.58 -0.87 -5.04
CA ASN A 95 -17.80 -0.64 -3.61
C ASN A 95 -19.28 -0.49 -3.24
N ARG A 96 -20.09 0.10 -4.12
CA ARG A 96 -21.54 0.24 -3.92
C ARG A 96 -22.26 -1.11 -3.93
N MET A 97 -21.84 -2.07 -4.74
CA MET A 97 -22.42 -3.43 -4.73
C MET A 97 -22.16 -4.08 -3.36
N LEU A 98 -20.92 -4.01 -2.89
CA LEU A 98 -20.51 -4.58 -1.59
C LEU A 98 -21.22 -3.90 -0.41
N ALA A 99 -21.41 -2.57 -0.49
CA ALA A 99 -22.13 -1.81 0.53
C ALA A 99 -23.63 -2.13 0.59
N ASN A 100 -24.23 -2.64 -0.49
CA ASN A 100 -25.66 -3.00 -0.56
C ASN A 100 -25.93 -4.50 -0.38
N LEU A 101 -24.92 -5.29 -0.02
CA LEU A 101 -25.13 -6.71 0.27
C LEU A 101 -26.04 -6.91 1.49
N SER A 102 -26.93 -7.90 1.38
CA SER A 102 -27.75 -8.38 2.50
C SER A 102 -26.89 -8.90 3.65
N PRO A 103 -27.43 -8.98 4.88
CA PRO A 103 -26.73 -9.55 6.03
C PRO A 103 -26.14 -10.94 5.77
N ASP A 104 -26.90 -11.82 5.07
CA ASP A 104 -26.44 -13.18 4.74
C ASP A 104 -25.27 -13.15 3.76
N ASN A 105 -25.33 -12.31 2.72
CA ASN A 105 -24.24 -12.14 1.77
C ASN A 105 -22.97 -11.55 2.40
N ARG A 106 -23.11 -10.68 3.40
CA ARG A 106 -21.97 -10.20 4.19
C ARG A 106 -21.37 -11.32 5.03
N ASP A 107 -22.19 -12.25 5.51
CA ASP A 107 -21.69 -13.42 6.25
C ASP A 107 -20.97 -14.42 5.33
N TYR A 108 -21.45 -14.64 4.10
CA TYR A 108 -20.69 -15.40 3.10
C TYR A 108 -19.35 -14.76 2.78
N MET A 109 -19.31 -13.42 2.62
CA MET A 109 -18.06 -12.68 2.44
C MET A 109 -17.12 -12.84 3.65
N ARG A 110 -17.65 -12.77 4.88
CA ARG A 110 -16.87 -13.02 6.09
C ARG A 110 -16.25 -14.43 6.07
N HIS A 111 -17.04 -15.46 5.77
CA HIS A 111 -16.55 -16.83 5.67
C HIS A 111 -15.45 -16.99 4.62
N LEU A 112 -15.60 -16.33 3.46
CA LEU A 112 -14.55 -16.27 2.45
C LEU A 112 -13.26 -15.67 3.01
N PHE A 113 -13.32 -14.50 3.64
CA PHE A 113 -12.14 -13.86 4.23
C PHE A 113 -11.47 -14.71 5.31
N ASP A 114 -12.28 -15.37 6.14
CA ASP A 114 -11.81 -16.27 7.18
C ASP A 114 -11.09 -17.49 6.59
N LEU A 115 -11.62 -18.08 5.53
CA LEU A 115 -10.98 -19.15 4.77
C LEU A 115 -9.63 -18.69 4.20
N LEU A 116 -9.60 -17.56 3.50
CA LEU A 116 -8.39 -17.00 2.90
C LEU A 116 -7.30 -16.72 3.95
N LEU A 117 -7.69 -16.19 5.11
CA LEU A 117 -6.77 -15.96 6.22
C LEU A 117 -6.23 -17.29 6.77
N ARG A 118 -7.10 -18.26 7.07
CA ARG A 118 -6.69 -19.57 7.64
C ARG A 118 -5.69 -20.31 6.77
N HIS A 119 -5.84 -20.23 5.45
CA HIS A 119 -4.92 -20.85 4.51
C HIS A 119 -3.73 -19.93 4.15
N GLY A 120 -3.78 -18.65 4.50
CA GLY A 120 -2.70 -17.69 4.26
C GLY A 120 -2.48 -17.40 2.78
N PHE A 121 -3.52 -17.43 1.95
CA PHE A 121 -3.42 -17.19 0.51
C PHE A 121 -4.34 -16.07 0.03
N THR A 122 -3.96 -15.43 -1.07
CA THR A 122 -4.76 -14.44 -1.78
C THR A 122 -5.12 -14.95 -3.19
N PRO A 123 -6.39 -14.84 -3.63
CA PRO A 123 -6.78 -15.22 -4.99
C PRO A 123 -5.97 -14.49 -6.06
N GLN A 124 -5.63 -15.15 -7.16
CA GLN A 124 -4.85 -14.55 -8.24
C GLN A 124 -5.54 -13.29 -8.81
N ALA A 125 -6.86 -13.33 -9.01
CA ALA A 125 -7.65 -12.20 -9.49
C ALA A 125 -7.56 -10.94 -8.58
N TRP A 126 -7.21 -11.09 -7.30
CA TRP A 126 -7.04 -9.96 -6.38
C TRP A 126 -5.65 -9.32 -6.49
N LYS A 127 -4.68 -10.04 -7.07
CA LYS A 127 -3.32 -9.54 -7.31
C LYS A 127 -3.22 -8.73 -8.61
N GLU A 128 -4.20 -8.88 -9.50
CA GLU A 128 -4.33 -8.11 -10.72
C GLU A 128 -4.76 -6.67 -10.42
N ALA A 129 -4.26 -5.73 -11.20
CA ALA A 129 -4.60 -4.31 -11.06
C ALA A 129 -4.61 -3.61 -12.41
N THR A 130 -5.59 -2.73 -12.60
CA THR A 130 -5.55 -1.75 -13.68
C THR A 130 -4.64 -0.60 -13.26
N ILE A 131 -3.57 -0.36 -14.01
CA ILE A 131 -2.63 0.75 -13.75
C ILE A 131 -3.12 2.01 -14.47
N ILE A 132 -3.42 3.05 -13.70
CA ILE A 132 -3.80 4.37 -14.20
C ILE A 132 -2.65 5.34 -13.92
N PRO A 133 -1.91 5.80 -14.95
CA PRO A 133 -0.89 6.82 -14.76
C PRO A 133 -1.55 8.19 -14.56
N ILE A 134 -1.23 8.87 -13.45
CA ILE A 134 -1.67 10.25 -13.17
C ILE A 134 -0.47 11.19 -13.23
N LEU A 135 -0.53 12.18 -14.12
CA LEU A 135 0.52 13.19 -14.26
C LEU A 135 0.66 13.99 -12.96
N LYS A 136 1.91 14.22 -12.53
CA LYS A 136 2.20 15.14 -11.42
C LYS A 136 1.66 16.55 -11.77
N PRO A 137 1.05 17.27 -10.83
CA PRO A 137 0.55 18.63 -11.08
C PRO A 137 1.64 19.53 -11.68
N ASN A 138 1.28 20.32 -12.69
CA ASN A 138 2.16 21.30 -13.34
C ASN A 138 3.45 20.70 -13.96
N LYS A 139 3.39 19.46 -14.46
CA LYS A 139 4.50 18.80 -15.16
C LYS A 139 4.18 18.54 -16.63
N GLN A 140 5.21 18.39 -17.45
CA GLN A 140 5.07 18.12 -18.89
C GLN A 140 4.65 16.64 -19.11
N PRO A 141 3.70 16.35 -20.01
CA PRO A 141 3.16 15.01 -20.19
C PRO A 141 4.06 14.06 -21.00
N ASN A 142 5.15 14.56 -21.60
CA ASN A 142 6.00 13.80 -22.52
C ASN A 142 7.04 12.90 -21.82
N ASP A 143 7.25 13.11 -20.52
CA ASP A 143 8.18 12.33 -19.71
C ASP A 143 7.42 11.31 -18.83
N PRO A 144 7.57 9.99 -19.10
CA PRO A 144 6.99 8.91 -18.29
C PRO A 144 7.31 8.99 -16.80
N LEU A 145 8.47 9.58 -16.41
CA LEU A 145 8.90 9.71 -15.02
C LEU A 145 8.08 10.74 -14.22
N LEU A 146 7.29 11.56 -14.91
CA LEU A 146 6.45 12.58 -14.31
C LEU A 146 5.04 12.06 -13.96
N TYR A 147 4.74 10.80 -14.27
CA TYR A 147 3.49 10.15 -13.88
C TYR A 147 3.63 9.38 -12.56
N ARG A 148 2.52 9.34 -11.79
CA ARG A 148 2.34 8.47 -10.64
C ARG A 148 1.41 7.32 -11.03
N PRO A 149 1.86 6.05 -10.98
CA PRO A 149 0.97 4.93 -11.24
C PRO A 149 0.01 4.75 -10.07
N ILE A 150 -1.30 4.70 -10.36
CA ILE A 150 -2.33 4.29 -9.40
C ILE A 150 -2.80 2.89 -9.79
N SER A 151 -2.72 1.96 -8.85
CA SER A 151 -3.22 0.60 -9.03
C SER A 151 -4.68 0.51 -8.56
N LEU A 152 -5.60 0.18 -9.48
CA LEU A 152 -6.95 -0.19 -9.13
C LEU A 152 -7.03 -1.71 -8.96
N THR A 153 -7.00 -2.17 -7.71
CA THR A 153 -7.18 -3.59 -7.33
C THR A 153 -8.63 -3.90 -6.97
N SER A 154 -8.93 -5.21 -6.85
CA SER A 154 -10.23 -5.73 -6.41
C SER A 154 -10.74 -5.03 -5.13
N CYS A 155 -12.02 -4.68 -5.13
CA CYS A 155 -12.65 -4.09 -3.94
C CYS A 155 -12.72 -5.08 -2.78
N LEU A 156 -12.84 -6.39 -3.06
CA LEU A 156 -12.79 -7.43 -2.02
C LEU A 156 -11.40 -7.53 -1.39
N SER A 157 -10.33 -7.45 -2.19
CA SER A 157 -8.95 -7.38 -1.67
C SER A 157 -8.79 -6.22 -0.70
N LYS A 158 -9.25 -5.01 -1.09
CA LYS A 158 -9.16 -3.80 -0.25
C LYS A 158 -9.90 -3.94 1.09
N ILE A 159 -11.02 -4.65 1.12
CA ILE A 159 -11.73 -4.93 2.38
C ILE A 159 -10.89 -5.85 3.26
N MET A 160 -10.35 -6.92 2.70
CA MET A 160 -9.50 -7.86 3.43
C MET A 160 -8.23 -7.18 3.97
N GLU A 161 -7.52 -6.43 3.11
CA GLU A 161 -6.36 -5.62 3.48
C GLU A 161 -6.68 -4.67 4.65
N ARG A 162 -7.86 -4.02 4.62
CA ARG A 162 -8.30 -3.11 5.68
C ARG A 162 -8.53 -3.84 7.00
N ILE A 163 -9.17 -5.01 6.97
CA ILE A 163 -9.41 -5.83 8.17
C ILE A 163 -8.06 -6.19 8.80
N LEU A 164 -7.14 -6.75 8.01
CA LEU A 164 -5.83 -7.17 8.49
C LEU A 164 -4.97 -5.98 8.96
N ASN A 165 -4.99 -4.87 8.23
CA ASN A 165 -4.30 -3.64 8.62
C ASN A 165 -4.80 -3.10 9.96
N ASN A 166 -6.11 -3.17 10.23
CA ASN A 166 -6.65 -2.77 11.54
C ASN A 166 -6.14 -3.67 12.67
N ARG A 167 -6.06 -5.00 12.45
CA ARG A 167 -5.51 -5.95 13.42
C ARG A 167 -4.03 -5.69 13.70
N ILE A 168 -3.24 -5.46 12.65
CA ILE A 168 -1.81 -5.17 12.76
C ILE A 168 -1.59 -3.85 13.49
N ASN A 169 -2.30 -2.79 13.11
CA ASN A 169 -2.18 -1.50 13.79
C ASN A 169 -2.58 -1.61 15.27
N TRP A 170 -3.66 -2.32 15.60
CA TRP A 170 -4.02 -2.55 17.00
C TRP A 170 -2.87 -3.21 17.78
N HIS A 171 -2.23 -4.24 17.23
CA HIS A 171 -1.07 -4.90 17.86
C HIS A 171 0.13 -3.95 18.02
N LEU A 172 0.46 -3.20 16.97
CA LEU A 172 1.60 -2.27 16.96
C LEU A 172 1.41 -1.12 17.95
N GLU A 173 0.20 -0.57 18.04
CA GLU A 173 -0.14 0.54 18.93
C GLU A 173 -0.22 0.08 20.39
N THR A 174 -0.97 -0.98 20.68
CA THR A 174 -1.17 -1.47 22.06
C THR A 174 0.12 -1.93 22.73
N ARG A 175 1.12 -2.33 21.93
CA ARG A 175 2.45 -2.74 22.41
C ARG A 175 3.53 -1.67 22.24
N ASN A 176 3.17 -0.46 21.79
CA ASN A 176 4.10 0.64 21.54
C ASN A 176 5.31 0.25 20.68
N LEU A 177 5.09 -0.55 19.63
CA LEU A 177 6.15 -1.08 18.77
C LEU A 177 6.62 -0.10 17.69
N LEU A 178 5.90 1.02 17.53
CA LEU A 178 6.23 2.09 16.59
C LEU A 178 6.89 3.26 17.30
N GLN A 179 7.90 3.84 16.65
CA GLN A 179 8.60 5.00 17.18
C GLN A 179 7.62 6.17 17.44
N PRO A 180 7.73 6.86 18.60
CA PRO A 180 6.87 8.00 18.91
C PRO A 180 7.00 9.16 17.93
N THR A 181 8.11 9.26 17.20
CA THR A 181 8.33 10.29 16.18
C THR A 181 7.69 9.96 14.83
N GLN A 182 7.16 8.75 14.61
CA GLN A 182 6.49 8.40 13.36
C GLN A 182 5.02 8.85 13.36
N ALA A 183 4.71 9.91 12.60
CA ALA A 183 3.34 10.41 12.41
C ALA A 183 2.68 9.92 11.11
N GLY A 184 3.46 9.68 10.06
CA GLY A 184 2.95 9.26 8.76
C GLY A 184 2.16 7.95 8.83
N PHE A 185 0.97 7.93 8.22
CA PHE A 185 0.07 6.77 8.12
C PHE A 185 -0.37 6.18 9.48
N ARG A 186 -0.24 6.93 10.57
CA ARG A 186 -0.60 6.50 11.93
C ARG A 186 -1.86 7.26 12.40
N PRO A 187 -2.86 6.60 12.99
CA PRO A 187 -4.06 7.29 13.48
C PRO A 187 -3.72 8.26 14.61
N ASN A 188 -4.54 9.32 14.75
CA ASN A 188 -4.41 10.36 15.78
C ASN A 188 -3.06 11.11 15.77
N ARG A 189 -2.39 11.14 14.62
CA ARG A 189 -1.16 11.91 14.39
C ARG A 189 -1.25 12.64 13.06
N SER A 190 -0.55 13.76 12.97
CA SER A 190 -0.59 14.63 11.79
C SER A 190 0.78 15.22 11.49
N THR A 191 0.90 15.82 10.30
CA THR A 191 2.10 16.59 9.94
C THR A 191 2.26 17.84 10.80
N ILE A 192 1.18 18.32 11.44
CA ILE A 192 1.21 19.47 12.35
C ILE A 192 2.03 19.15 13.59
N ASP A 193 1.94 17.91 14.11
CA ASP A 193 2.71 17.48 15.29
C ASP A 193 4.22 17.62 15.04
N HIS A 194 4.67 17.31 13.83
CA HIS A 194 6.08 17.48 13.42
C HIS A 194 6.48 18.93 13.23
N ILE A 195 5.58 19.77 12.70
CA ILE A 195 5.83 21.21 12.57
C ILE A 195 6.01 21.85 13.95
N ILE A 196 5.13 21.52 14.90
CA ILE A 196 5.21 22.02 16.28
C ILE A 196 6.51 21.55 16.94
N SER A 197 6.89 20.27 16.76
CA SER A 197 8.16 19.76 17.30
C SER A 197 9.36 20.53 16.75
N LEU A 198 9.39 20.77 15.43
CA LEU A 198 10.47 21.53 14.79
C LEU A 198 10.51 22.98 15.25
N GLU A 199 9.35 23.63 15.36
CA GLU A 199 9.24 25.00 15.88
C GLU A 199 9.78 25.08 17.31
N ASN A 200 9.42 24.13 18.17
CA ASN A 200 9.92 24.05 19.54
C ASN A 200 11.45 23.88 19.59
N ASP A 201 12.02 23.03 18.73
CA ASP A 201 13.47 22.85 18.66
C ASP A 201 14.18 24.16 18.24
N VAL A 202 13.62 24.88 17.27
CA VAL A 202 14.12 26.20 16.83
C VAL A 202 14.03 27.25 17.95
N MET A 203 12.89 27.34 18.64
CA MET A 203 12.69 28.28 19.76
C MET A 203 13.63 27.98 20.93
N THR A 204 13.86 26.69 21.20
CA THR A 204 14.79 26.24 22.25
C THR A 204 16.23 26.61 21.91
N GLY A 205 16.66 26.37 20.66
CA GLY A 205 17.98 26.78 20.20
C GLY A 205 18.19 28.29 20.27
N PHE A 206 17.18 29.07 19.83
CA PHE A 206 17.21 30.53 19.91
C PHE A 206 17.34 31.04 21.35
N SER A 207 16.54 30.50 22.28
CA SER A 207 16.56 30.87 23.70
C SER A 207 17.91 30.59 24.36
N ASN A 208 18.57 29.49 23.96
CA ASN A 208 19.87 29.09 24.46
C ASN A 208 21.05 29.73 23.70
N LYS A 209 20.79 30.60 22.71
CA LYS A 209 21.80 31.20 21.82
C LYS A 209 22.66 30.15 21.10
N LEU A 210 22.07 28.98 20.80
CA LEU A 210 22.73 27.91 20.07
C LEU A 210 22.26 27.89 18.61
N PRO A 211 23.16 27.63 17.65
CA PRO A 211 22.76 27.42 16.27
C PRO A 211 21.91 26.14 16.16
N THR A 212 20.79 26.22 15.43
CA THR A 212 19.92 25.08 15.15
C THR A 212 20.03 24.70 13.68
N TYR A 213 20.26 23.42 13.40
CA TYR A 213 20.39 22.89 12.04
C TYR A 213 19.30 21.83 11.79
N ALA A 214 18.68 21.87 10.62
CA ALA A 214 17.69 20.89 10.20
C ALA A 214 18.13 20.22 8.90
N ALA A 215 18.03 18.89 8.85
CA ALA A 215 18.31 18.08 7.66
C ALA A 215 17.03 17.37 7.21
N PHE A 216 16.62 17.59 5.97
CA PHE A 216 15.45 16.96 5.37
C PHE A 216 15.88 15.84 4.42
N LEU A 217 15.41 14.62 4.68
CA LEU A 217 15.71 13.44 3.89
C LEU A 217 14.46 12.96 3.17
N ASP A 218 14.53 12.82 1.85
CA ASP A 218 13.47 12.24 1.02
C ASP A 218 13.97 10.98 0.31
N ILE A 219 13.22 9.89 0.46
CA ILE A 219 13.55 8.60 -0.14
C ILE A 219 12.88 8.51 -1.51
N ALA A 220 13.68 8.64 -2.56
CA ALA A 220 13.20 8.47 -3.92
C ALA A 220 12.58 7.08 -4.12
N LYS A 221 11.30 7.05 -4.52
CA LYS A 221 10.54 5.84 -4.92
C LYS A 221 10.49 4.76 -3.83
N ALA A 222 10.23 5.17 -2.58
CA ALA A 222 10.24 4.26 -1.42
C ALA A 222 9.43 2.96 -1.61
N PHE A 223 8.21 3.04 -2.13
CA PHE A 223 7.36 1.85 -2.36
C PHE A 223 7.91 0.91 -3.43
N ASP A 224 8.44 1.45 -4.53
CA ASP A 224 8.99 0.64 -5.63
C ASP A 224 10.29 -0.07 -5.22
N ARG A 225 11.05 0.52 -4.30
CA ARG A 225 12.34 0.00 -3.79
C ARG A 225 12.23 -0.89 -2.56
N THR A 226 11.03 -1.06 -2.01
CA THR A 226 10.84 -1.85 -0.80
C THR A 226 10.95 -3.33 -1.12
N SER A 227 11.88 -4.04 -0.47
CA SER A 227 12.04 -5.49 -0.64
C SER A 227 10.94 -6.25 0.09
N THR A 228 10.32 -7.23 -0.58
CA THR A 228 9.31 -8.10 0.04
C THR A 228 9.89 -8.83 1.26
N ASP A 229 11.08 -9.41 1.12
CA ASP A 229 11.78 -10.08 2.22
C ASP A 229 12.03 -9.15 3.40
N GLY A 230 12.44 -7.90 3.14
CA GLY A 230 12.69 -6.91 4.20
C GLY A 230 11.42 -6.55 4.97
N VAL A 231 10.28 -6.45 4.28
CA VAL A 231 8.97 -6.22 4.93
C VAL A 231 8.59 -7.42 5.78
N LEU A 232 8.67 -8.64 5.24
CA LEU A 232 8.31 -9.86 5.96
C LEU A 232 9.19 -10.09 7.19
N PHE A 233 10.50 -9.85 7.05
CA PHE A 233 11.46 -9.93 8.15
C PHE A 233 11.14 -8.93 9.27
N LYS A 234 10.88 -7.66 8.91
CA LYS A 234 10.50 -6.63 9.89
C LYS A 234 9.20 -6.98 10.59
N LEU A 235 8.18 -7.42 9.86
CA LEU A 235 6.89 -7.84 10.43
C LEU A 235 7.07 -9.03 11.39
N GLY A 236 7.86 -10.03 11.00
CA GLY A 236 8.21 -11.17 11.84
C GLY A 236 8.87 -10.76 13.16
N ASN A 237 9.83 -9.83 13.10
CA ASN A 237 10.52 -9.30 14.28
C ASN A 237 9.61 -8.45 15.19
N LEU A 238 8.58 -7.81 14.62
CA LEU A 238 7.53 -7.11 15.38
C LEU A 238 6.48 -8.08 15.96
N GLY A 239 6.70 -9.39 15.82
CA GLY A 239 5.82 -10.43 16.32
C GLY A 239 4.61 -10.73 15.45
N ILE A 240 4.51 -10.15 14.25
CA ILE A 240 3.47 -10.49 13.27
C ILE A 240 3.88 -11.78 12.56
N ASN A 241 3.20 -12.88 12.86
CA ASN A 241 3.57 -14.23 12.41
C ASN A 241 2.35 -15.07 11.99
N GLY A 242 2.62 -16.24 11.44
CA GLY A 242 1.60 -17.22 11.06
C GLY A 242 0.78 -16.78 9.85
N ASN A 243 -0.52 -17.04 9.90
CA ASN A 243 -1.42 -16.97 8.77
C ASN A 243 -1.59 -15.56 8.17
N ILE A 244 -1.62 -14.52 9.00
CA ILE A 244 -1.63 -13.14 8.52
C ILE A 244 -0.35 -12.80 7.75
N LEU A 245 0.81 -13.25 8.23
CA LEU A 245 2.09 -13.01 7.56
C LEU A 245 2.19 -13.81 6.24
N LYS A 246 1.67 -15.06 6.22
CA LYS A 246 1.52 -15.85 4.99
C LYS A 246 0.63 -15.13 3.98
N TRP A 247 -0.50 -14.59 4.43
CA TRP A 247 -1.41 -13.84 3.56
C TRP A 247 -0.73 -12.58 2.98
N ILE A 248 -0.02 -11.80 3.80
CA ILE A 248 0.77 -10.64 3.34
C ILE A 248 1.83 -11.08 2.33
N ASN A 249 2.56 -12.16 2.62
CA ASN A 249 3.52 -12.72 1.68
C ASN A 249 2.85 -13.11 0.35
N SER A 250 1.65 -13.70 0.40
CA SER A 250 0.87 -14.03 -0.79
C SER A 250 0.50 -12.79 -1.61
N VAL A 251 0.11 -11.68 -0.97
CA VAL A 251 -0.17 -10.41 -1.66
C VAL A 251 1.07 -9.78 -2.29
N LEU A 252 2.19 -9.77 -1.56
CA LEU A 252 3.42 -9.13 -2.00
C LEU A 252 4.16 -9.94 -3.07
N THR A 253 4.01 -11.26 -3.05
CA THR A 253 4.54 -12.16 -4.07
C THR A 253 3.56 -12.18 -5.25
N ARG A 254 3.85 -11.31 -6.22
CA ARG A 254 3.17 -11.34 -7.52
C ARG A 254 3.87 -12.37 -8.40
N ASN A 255 3.11 -13.35 -8.88
CA ASN A 255 3.48 -14.07 -10.09
C ASN A 255 3.14 -13.10 -11.23
N LEU A 256 4.17 -12.46 -11.78
CA LEU A 256 4.05 -11.69 -13.03
C LEU A 256 3.74 -12.66 -14.18
#